data_AF-A0AAE1JB70-F1
#
_entry.id   AF-A0AAE1JB70-F1
#
_cell.length_a   1.000
_cell.length_b   1.000
_cell.length_c   1.000
_cell.angle_alpha   90.00
_cell.angle_beta   90.00
_cell.angle_gamma   90.00
#
_symmetry.space_group_name_H-M   'P 1'
#
loop_
_entity.id
_entity.type
_entity.pdbx_description
1 polymer ?
#
loop_
_entity_poly.entity_id
_entity_poly.type
_entity_poly.pdbx_seq_one_letter_code
_entity_poly.pdbx_strand_id
1 'polypeptide(L)'
;MDPQVLCSKKGGTVTGGLGPFGLLAFASKDLKEYTSVFFRIFKHQNKPLVLFCSDQSRSSLNKNNDLTTYGTFLDVDPSHENLSLRSLIDHSVVESFGGEGRAVITARVYPTLAINNEAQLYVFNYAEADVKITRLNAWSMKKAQIN
;
A
#
# COMPACT_ATOMS: atom_id res chain seq x y z
N MET A 1 6.83 16.76 -10.37
CA MET A 1 5.57 16.02 -10.14
C MET A 1 5.63 15.56 -8.70
N ASP A 2 4.63 15.91 -7.89
CA ASP A 2 4.60 15.51 -6.49
C ASP A 2 4.00 14.09 -6.36
N PRO A 3 4.75 13.10 -5.83
CA PRO A 3 4.28 11.73 -5.75
C PRO A 3 3.12 11.54 -4.76
N GLN A 4 3.08 12.32 -3.68
CA GLN A 4 1.99 12.26 -2.71
C GLN A 4 0.68 12.75 -3.33
N VAL A 5 0.70 13.90 -4.01
CA VAL A 5 -0.47 14.43 -4.74
C VAL A 5 -0.93 13.43 -5.80
N LEU A 6 0.00 12.76 -6.47
CA LEU A 6 -0.34 11.74 -7.46
C LEU A 6 -1.02 10.53 -6.83
N CYS A 7 -0.53 10.02 -5.70
CA CYS A 7 -1.17 8.94 -4.95
C CYS A 7 -2.57 9.35 -4.46
N SER A 8 -2.76 10.59 -3.99
CA SER A 8 -4.08 11.10 -3.57
C SER A 8 -5.08 11.18 -4.73
N LYS A 9 -4.63 11.57 -5.93
CA LYS A 9 -5.50 11.65 -7.13
C LYS A 9 -5.72 10.29 -7.78
N LYS A 10 -4.75 9.40 -7.71
CA LYS A 10 -4.77 8.04 -8.26
C LYS A 10 -4.66 7.02 -7.13
N GLY A 11 -5.63 7.09 -6.20
CA GLY A 11 -5.70 6.23 -5.01
C GLY A 11 -5.92 4.74 -5.34
N GLY A 12 -6.00 3.91 -4.31
CA GLY A 12 -6.00 2.45 -4.43
C GLY A 12 -7.17 1.86 -5.22
N THR A 13 -8.25 2.61 -5.45
CA THR A 13 -9.44 2.17 -6.22
C THR A 13 -9.50 2.71 -7.65
N VAL A 14 -8.62 3.63 -8.03
CA VAL A 14 -8.66 4.27 -9.35
C VAL A 14 -7.98 3.37 -10.37
N THR A 15 -8.72 2.76 -11.28
CA THR A 15 -8.14 1.90 -12.32
C THR A 15 -7.10 2.64 -13.19
N GLY A 16 -6.09 1.91 -13.65
CA GLY A 16 -5.07 2.40 -14.57
C GLY A 16 -4.42 1.25 -15.34
N GLY A 17 -3.55 1.58 -16.30
CA GLY A 17 -2.89 0.56 -17.13
C GLY A 17 -2.06 -0.44 -16.31
N LEU A 18 -1.02 0.03 -15.62
CA LEU A 18 -0.21 -0.76 -14.69
C LEU A 18 -0.34 -0.19 -13.27
N GLY A 19 -1.12 -0.88 -12.45
CA GLY A 19 -1.47 -0.46 -11.10
C GLY A 19 -2.80 0.30 -11.01
N PRO A 20 -3.45 0.25 -9.84
CA PRO A 20 -2.84 -0.09 -8.55
C PRO A 20 -2.85 -1.60 -8.29
N PHE A 21 -1.71 -2.13 -7.83
CA PHE A 21 -1.59 -3.50 -7.33
C PHE A 21 -0.71 -3.52 -6.08
N GLY A 22 -1.06 -4.35 -5.10
CA GLY A 22 -0.38 -4.37 -3.81
C GLY A 22 -1.19 -5.03 -2.70
N LEU A 23 -1.12 -4.47 -1.50
CA LEU A 23 -1.72 -5.00 -0.27
C LEU A 23 -2.86 -4.10 0.22
N LEU A 24 -3.90 -4.71 0.78
CA LEU A 24 -4.88 -4.04 1.63
C LEU A 24 -4.65 -4.50 3.08
N ALA A 25 -4.07 -3.62 3.90
CA ALA A 25 -3.86 -3.83 5.33
C ALA A 25 -5.03 -3.27 6.14
N PHE A 26 -5.25 -3.81 7.35
CA PHE A 26 -6.35 -3.42 8.23
C PHE A 26 -7.69 -3.34 7.49
N ALA A 27 -8.00 -4.37 6.70
CA ALA A 27 -9.22 -4.40 5.91
C ALA A 27 -10.38 -4.98 6.70
N SER A 28 -11.57 -4.37 6.62
CA SER A 28 -12.80 -4.98 7.12
C SER A 28 -13.28 -6.06 6.15
N LYS A 29 -14.04 -7.05 6.63
CA LYS A 29 -14.54 -8.18 5.82
C LYS A 29 -15.33 -7.73 4.57
N ASP A 30 -16.03 -6.61 4.67
CA ASP A 30 -16.84 -6.02 3.60
C ASP A 30 -16.09 -4.90 2.84
N LEU A 31 -14.79 -4.73 3.09
CA LEU A 31 -13.93 -3.70 2.49
C LEU A 31 -14.51 -2.28 2.63
N LYS A 32 -15.24 -2.01 3.72
CA LYS A 32 -15.64 -0.64 4.08
C LYS A 32 -14.43 0.18 4.55
N GLU A 33 -13.57 -0.45 5.36
CA GLU A 33 -12.29 0.11 5.80
C GLU A 33 -11.13 -0.72 5.26
N TYR A 34 -10.05 -0.04 4.85
CA TYR A 34 -8.76 -0.65 4.52
C TYR A 34 -7.70 0.44 4.29
N THR A 35 -6.44 0.07 4.44
CA THR A 35 -5.27 0.86 4.03
C THR A 35 -4.62 0.20 2.83
N SER A 36 -4.53 0.90 1.71
CA SER A 36 -4.01 0.35 0.46
C SER A 36 -2.54 0.74 0.27
N VAL A 37 -1.66 -0.25 0.23
CA VAL A 37 -0.22 -0.08 -0.01
C VAL A 37 0.11 -0.69 -1.36
N PHE A 38 0.46 0.12 -2.36
CA PHE A 38 0.47 -0.34 -3.74
C PHE A 38 1.49 0.36 -4.63
N PHE A 39 1.73 -0.24 -5.79
CA PHE A 39 2.51 0.34 -6.87
C PHE A 39 1.64 0.79 -8.03
N ARG A 40 2.12 1.82 -8.74
CA ARG A 40 1.71 2.16 -10.10
C ARG A 40 2.95 2.35 -10.96
N ILE A 41 2.86 1.94 -12.22
CA ILE A 41 3.94 2.10 -13.18
C ILE A 41 3.46 3.05 -14.28
N PHE A 42 4.19 4.13 -14.47
CA PHE A 42 3.99 5.08 -15.54
C PHE A 42 5.14 4.98 -16.55
N LYS A 43 4.92 5.54 -17.75
CA LYS A 43 5.98 5.80 -18.71
C LYS A 43 6.30 7.29 -18.69
N HIS A 44 7.54 7.65 -18.39
CA HIS A 44 8.02 9.03 -18.41
C HIS A 44 9.32 9.13 -19.21
N GLN A 45 9.36 9.96 -20.24
CA GLN A 45 10.54 10.11 -21.13
C GLN A 45 11.10 8.75 -21.62
N ASN A 46 10.21 7.84 -22.03
CA ASN A 46 10.53 6.46 -22.43
C ASN A 46 11.14 5.54 -21.37
N LYS A 47 11.20 5.96 -20.11
CA LYS A 47 11.61 5.11 -18.99
C LYS A 47 10.42 4.74 -18.10
N PRO A 48 10.43 3.56 -17.47
CA PRO A 48 9.47 3.23 -16.43
C PRO A 48 9.65 4.18 -15.24
N LEU A 49 8.54 4.66 -14.68
CA LEU A 49 8.51 5.42 -13.45
C LEU A 49 7.59 4.69 -12.47
N VAL A 50 8.18 4.17 -11.39
CA VAL A 50 7.46 3.41 -10.38
C VAL A 50 7.04 4.36 -9.26
N LEU A 51 5.73 4.49 -9.06
CA LEU A 51 5.13 5.19 -7.93
C LEU A 51 4.75 4.18 -6.85
N PHE A 52 5.15 4.46 -5.62
CA PHE A 52 4.81 3.70 -4.43
C PHE A 52 3.91 4.54 -3.52
N CYS A 53 2.75 4.00 -3.16
CA CYS A 53 1.71 4.72 -2.44
C CYS A 53 1.31 3.99 -1.15
N SER A 54 0.98 4.76 -0.12
CA SER A 54 0.13 4.34 1.00
C SER A 54 -1.11 5.23 1.01
N ASP A 55 -2.25 4.65 0.68
CA ASP A 55 -3.55 5.31 0.62
C ASP A 55 -4.43 4.88 1.80
N GLN A 56 -4.63 5.84 2.70
CA GLN A 56 -5.40 5.72 3.93
C GLN A 56 -6.72 6.48 3.86
N SER A 57 -7.13 6.95 2.67
CA SER A 57 -8.40 7.66 2.45
C SER A 57 -9.64 6.87 2.89
N ARG A 58 -9.52 5.54 2.93
CA ARG A 58 -10.55 4.59 3.39
C ARG A 58 -10.11 3.79 4.63
N SER A 59 -9.07 4.21 5.33
CA SER A 59 -8.55 3.47 6.50
C SER A 59 -9.49 3.50 7.71
N SER A 60 -10.45 4.43 7.76
CA SER A 60 -11.35 4.62 8.89
C SER A 60 -12.70 5.23 8.47
N LEU A 61 -13.77 4.79 9.14
CA LEU A 61 -15.09 5.42 9.08
C LEU A 61 -15.16 6.71 9.91
N ASN A 62 -14.33 6.83 10.96
CA ASN A 62 -14.18 8.08 11.70
C ASN A 62 -13.45 9.11 10.83
N LYS A 63 -14.17 10.19 10.47
CA LYS A 63 -13.69 11.28 9.60
C LYS A 63 -12.85 12.34 10.32
N ASN A 64 -12.73 12.26 11.65
CA ASN A 64 -11.85 13.16 12.41
C ASN A 64 -10.38 12.73 12.36
N ASN A 65 -10.10 11.51 11.89
CA ASN A 65 -8.75 11.03 11.69
C ASN A 65 -8.09 11.75 10.51
N ASP A 66 -6.78 11.95 10.59
CA ASP A 66 -5.99 12.31 9.41
C ASP A 66 -5.91 11.09 8.47
N LEU A 67 -6.48 11.23 7.28
CA LEU A 67 -6.52 10.20 6.25
C LEU A 67 -5.60 10.56 5.07
N THR A 68 -4.66 11.49 5.27
CA THR A 68 -3.74 11.98 4.24
C THR A 68 -2.97 10.83 3.63
N THR A 69 -3.14 10.60 2.33
CA THR A 69 -2.36 9.65 1.53
C THR A 69 -0.90 10.09 1.42
N TYR A 70 0.02 9.13 1.38
CA TYR A 70 1.45 9.32 1.18
C TYR A 70 1.93 8.64 -0.10
N GLY A 71 3.01 9.17 -0.68
CA GLY A 71 3.56 8.64 -1.91
C GLY A 71 5.01 9.02 -2.13
N THR A 72 5.74 8.15 -2.81
CA THR A 72 7.12 8.40 -3.26
C THR A 72 7.40 7.68 -4.57
N PHE A 73 8.43 8.10 -5.29
CA PHE A 73 8.93 7.37 -6.45
C PHE A 73 9.99 6.36 -6.01
N LEU A 74 10.01 5.20 -6.67
CA LEU A 74 11.05 4.20 -6.51
C LEU A 74 12.00 4.24 -7.69
N ASP A 75 13.29 4.30 -7.39
CA ASP A 75 14.35 4.10 -8.37
C ASP A 75 14.54 2.59 -8.59
N VAL A 76 13.64 1.99 -9.36
CA VAL A 76 13.57 0.55 -9.69
C VAL A 76 13.15 0.40 -11.15
N ASP A 77 13.78 -0.49 -11.90
CA ASP A 77 13.40 -0.79 -13.28
C ASP A 77 12.64 -2.13 -13.38
N PRO A 78 11.29 -2.10 -13.53
CA PRO A 78 10.49 -3.32 -13.62
C PRO A 78 10.78 -4.17 -14.88
N SER A 79 11.59 -3.68 -15.82
CA SER A 79 12.07 -4.44 -16.99
C SER A 79 13.23 -5.39 -16.64
N HIS A 80 13.94 -5.12 -15.55
CA HIS A 80 15.17 -5.84 -15.16
C HIS A 80 15.07 -6.50 -13.78
N GLU A 81 14.16 -6.04 -12.92
CA GLU A 81 13.96 -6.59 -11.57
C GLU A 81 12.47 -6.63 -11.19
N ASN A 82 12.13 -7.49 -10.22
CA ASN A 82 10.77 -7.57 -9.67
C ASN A 82 10.54 -6.45 -8.66
N LEU A 83 9.31 -5.92 -8.60
CA LEU A 83 8.90 -5.01 -7.52
C LEU A 83 8.67 -5.81 -6.23
N SER A 84 9.36 -5.42 -5.16
CA SER A 84 9.15 -5.99 -3.83
C SER A 84 8.46 -5.02 -2.88
N LEU A 85 7.61 -5.58 -2.02
CA LEU A 85 6.88 -4.87 -0.97
C LEU A 85 6.93 -5.70 0.31
N ARG A 86 7.34 -5.06 1.40
CA ARG A 86 7.20 -5.58 2.77
C ARG A 86 6.41 -4.56 3.58
N SER A 87 5.40 -5.00 4.32
CA SER A 87 4.69 -4.16 5.28
C SER A 87 4.72 -4.78 6.66
N LEU A 88 5.12 -4.00 7.66
CA LEU A 88 4.92 -4.32 9.08
C LEU A 88 3.60 -3.70 9.49
N ILE A 89 2.70 -4.52 10.01
CA ILE A 89 1.31 -4.13 10.33
C ILE A 89 1.13 -4.39 11.83
N ASP A 90 0.97 -3.32 12.61
CA ASP A 90 0.87 -3.40 14.06
C ASP A 90 -0.19 -2.42 14.60
N HIS A 91 -1.37 -2.95 14.92
CA HIS A 91 -2.54 -2.23 15.46
C HIS A 91 -2.92 -0.92 14.73
N SER A 92 -2.21 0.18 15.00
CA SER A 92 -2.48 1.51 14.44
C SER A 92 -1.36 2.06 13.55
N VAL A 93 -0.40 1.23 13.17
CA VAL A 93 0.72 1.60 12.30
C VAL A 93 0.90 0.57 11.18
N VAL A 94 1.19 1.08 9.99
CA VAL A 94 1.68 0.31 8.84
C VAL A 94 3.00 0.93 8.38
N GLU A 95 4.09 0.17 8.45
CA GLU A 95 5.40 0.56 7.91
C GLU A 95 5.67 -0.24 6.65
N SER A 96 5.74 0.44 5.50
CA SER A 96 5.84 -0.20 4.19
C SER A 96 7.15 0.13 3.51
N PHE A 97 7.85 -0.91 3.07
CA PHE A 97 9.16 -0.88 2.45
C PHE A 97 9.02 -1.33 0.99
N GLY A 98 9.28 -0.42 0.05
CA GLY A 98 9.22 -0.67 -1.38
C GLY A 98 10.61 -0.85 -1.99
N GLY A 99 10.74 -1.79 -2.93
CA GLY A 99 11.99 -2.03 -3.66
C GLY A 99 13.16 -2.39 -2.75
N GLU A 100 12.98 -3.42 -1.91
CA GLU A 100 13.97 -3.86 -0.91
C GLU A 100 14.41 -2.74 0.07
N GLY A 101 13.52 -1.78 0.34
CA GLY A 101 13.77 -0.68 1.28
C GLY A 101 14.35 0.58 0.64
N ARG A 102 14.44 0.68 -0.69
CA ARG A 102 14.80 1.92 -1.41
C ARG A 102 13.87 3.08 -1.06
N ALA A 103 12.62 2.80 -0.70
CA ALA A 103 11.78 3.77 -0.03
C ALA A 103 10.94 3.14 1.09
N VAL A 104 10.62 3.98 2.07
CA VAL A 104 9.82 3.62 3.24
C VAL A 104 8.69 4.63 3.41
N ILE A 105 7.50 4.12 3.70
CA ILE A 105 6.33 4.93 4.05
C ILE A 105 5.75 4.38 5.35
N THR A 106 5.69 5.21 6.38
CA THR A 106 5.02 4.89 7.65
C THR A 106 3.70 5.64 7.70
N ALA A 107 2.60 4.90 7.89
CA ALA A 107 1.27 5.46 8.03
C ALA A 107 0.66 5.08 9.37
N ARG A 108 -0.02 6.04 10.01
CA ARG A 108 -0.85 5.80 11.19
C ARG A 108 -2.30 5.69 10.75
N VAL A 109 -2.99 4.66 11.20
CA VAL A 109 -4.38 4.39 10.82
C VAL A 109 -5.18 3.92 12.03
N TYR A 110 -6.46 4.27 12.07
CA TYR A 110 -7.33 4.02 13.21
C TYR A 110 -8.70 3.51 12.74
N PRO A 111 -8.77 2.29 12.18
CA PRO A 111 -10.02 1.68 11.73
C PRO A 111 -10.99 1.52 12.91
N THR A 112 -12.28 1.48 12.60
CA THR A 112 -13.36 1.27 13.57
C THR A 112 -13.95 -0.14 13.52
N LEU A 113 -13.78 -0.83 12.39
CA LEU A 113 -14.25 -2.19 12.13
C LEU A 113 -13.07 -3.18 12.08
N ALA A 114 -12.00 -2.82 11.36
CA ALA A 114 -10.85 -3.70 11.14
C ALA A 114 -9.86 -3.71 12.32
N ILE A 115 -10.35 -4.11 13.50
CA ILE A 115 -9.60 -4.10 14.76
C ILE A 115 -9.36 -5.54 15.24
N ASN A 116 -8.15 -5.80 15.76
CA ASN A 116 -7.78 -7.11 16.33
C ASN A 116 -8.06 -8.26 15.36
N ASN A 117 -8.88 -9.24 15.78
CA ASN A 117 -9.20 -10.44 15.03
C ASN A 117 -10.12 -10.19 13.83
N GLU A 118 -10.71 -8.99 13.73
CA GLU A 118 -11.54 -8.62 12.57
C GLU A 118 -10.71 -8.06 11.42
N ALA A 119 -9.48 -7.62 11.68
CA ALA A 119 -8.58 -7.12 10.64
C ALA A 119 -8.19 -8.23 9.66
N GLN A 120 -8.47 -8.01 8.38
CA GLN A 120 -8.07 -8.89 7.29
C GLN A 120 -6.88 -8.30 6.52
N LEU A 121 -6.16 -9.17 5.83
CA LEU A 121 -5.09 -8.83 4.89
C LEU A 121 -5.45 -9.37 3.51
N TYR A 122 -5.43 -8.51 2.50
CA TYR A 122 -5.65 -8.92 1.11
C TYR A 122 -4.47 -8.52 0.23
N VAL A 123 -4.30 -9.26 -0.87
CA VAL A 123 -3.53 -8.83 -2.02
C VAL A 123 -4.52 -8.47 -3.13
N PHE A 124 -4.26 -7.40 -3.88
CA PHE A 124 -5.16 -6.93 -4.92
C PHE A 124 -4.43 -6.48 -6.18
N ASN A 125 -5.16 -6.52 -7.29
CA ASN A 125 -4.82 -5.85 -8.55
C ASN A 125 -6.11 -5.22 -9.10
N TYR A 126 -6.15 -3.90 -9.21
CA TYR A 126 -7.25 -3.16 -9.86
C TYR A 126 -6.78 -2.44 -11.12
N ALA A 127 -5.69 -2.91 -11.72
CA ALA A 127 -5.20 -2.44 -13.01
C ALA A 127 -5.90 -3.16 -14.17
N GLU A 128 -5.77 -2.60 -15.37
CA GLU A 128 -6.18 -3.26 -16.62
C GLU A 128 -5.22 -4.40 -16.99
N ALA A 129 -3.93 -4.23 -16.69
CA ALA A 129 -2.92 -5.25 -16.93
C ALA A 129 -2.87 -6.28 -15.78
N ASP A 130 -2.62 -7.53 -16.17
CA ASP A 130 -2.34 -8.60 -15.22
C ASP A 130 -0.95 -8.45 -14.59
N VAL A 131 -0.86 -8.80 -13.31
CA VAL A 131 0.42 -8.90 -12.59
C VAL A 131 0.55 -10.28 -11.93
N LYS A 132 1.77 -10.77 -11.84
CA LYS A 132 2.07 -12.06 -11.22
C LYS A 132 2.79 -11.86 -9.90
N ILE A 133 2.24 -12.43 -8.83
CA ILE A 133 2.92 -12.55 -7.55
C ILE A 133 3.93 -13.69 -7.66
N THR A 134 5.22 -13.37 -7.68
CA THR A 134 6.30 -14.36 -7.78
C THR A 134 6.57 -15.05 -6.44
N ARG A 135 6.37 -14.33 -5.33
CA ARG A 135 6.53 -14.83 -3.96
C ARG A 135 5.68 -14.00 -3.00
N LEU A 136 5.00 -14.66 -2.06
CA LEU A 136 4.27 -14.03 -0.97
C LEU A 136 4.54 -14.82 0.31
N ASN A 137 4.99 -14.12 1.35
CA ASN A 137 5.16 -14.67 2.69
C ASN A 137 4.43 -13.78 3.69
N ALA A 138 3.73 -14.39 4.63
CA ALA A 138 3.04 -13.70 5.71
C ALA A 138 3.34 -14.40 7.03
N TRP A 139 3.69 -13.64 8.06
CA TRP A 139 3.99 -14.15 9.39
C TRP A 139 3.15 -13.42 10.44
N SER A 140 2.47 -14.18 11.29
CA SER A 140 1.86 -13.62 12.50
C SER A 140 2.94 -13.24 13.49
N MET A 141 3.00 -11.97 13.86
CA MET A 141 4.01 -11.44 14.77
C MET A 141 3.53 -11.57 16.23
N LYS A 142 4.39 -12.08 17.12
CA LYS A 142 4.13 -12.11 18.56
C LYS A 142 4.40 -10.73 19.17
N LYS A 143 3.70 -10.43 20.27
CA LYS A 143 3.97 -9.21 21.06
C LYS A 143 5.41 -9.23 21.58
N ALA A 144 6.13 -8.13 21.39
CA ALA A 144 7.44 -7.93 21.98
C ALA A 144 7.32 -7.56 23.47
N GLN A 145 8.35 -7.88 24.26
CA GLN A 145 8.53 -7.29 25.58
C GLN A 145 9.25 -5.95 25.40
N ILE A 146 8.56 -4.87 25.78
CA ILE A 146 9.10 -3.51 25.71
C ILE A 146 9.20 -3.02 27.16
N ASN A 147 10.41 -2.61 27.57
CA ASN A 147 10.72 -2.13 28.92
C ASN A 147 10.49 -0.62 29.05
#